data_AF-A0A1A6HTH3-F1
#
_entry.id   AF-A0A1A6HTH3-F1
#
_cell.length_a   1.000
_cell.length_b   1.000
_cell.length_c   1.000
_cell.angle_alpha   90.00
_cell.angle_beta   90.00
_cell.angle_gamma   90.00
#
_symmetry.space_group_name_H-M   'P 1'
#
loop_
_entity.id
_entity.type
_entity.pdbx_description
1 polymer ?
#
loop_
_entity_poly.entity_id
_entity_poly.type
_entity_poly.pdbx_seq_one_letter_code
_entity_poly.pdbx_strand_id
1 'polypeptide(L)' 'MAEKHKQTPALISLRYLLQRGIVIVAKSFNEKRIKENMKVFEFQLPAEDMAVIDSLNKNYRYVTADVTAVHPNYPYSDEY' A
#
# COMPACT_ATOMS: atom_id res chain seq x y z
N MET A 1 -7.85 11.31 7.35
CA MET A 1 -8.46 10.00 7.01
C MET A 1 -8.29 8.96 8.11
N ALA A 2 -7.07 8.67 8.58
CA ALA A 2 -6.82 7.74 9.69
C ALA A 2 -7.70 8.02 10.92
N GLU A 3 -7.73 9.28 11.38
CA GLU A 3 -8.60 9.73 12.50
C GLU A 3 -10.10 9.56 12.21
N LYS A 4 -10.56 9.93 10.98
CA LYS A 4 -11.95 9.76 10.52
C LYS A 4 -12.43 8.31 10.69
N HIS A 5 -11.55 7.34 10.40
CA HIS A 5 -11.83 5.90 10.52
C HIS A 5 -11.45 5.29 11.87
N LYS A 6 -10.84 6.07 12.78
CA LYS A 6 -10.25 5.58 14.04
C LYS A 6 -9.25 4.44 13.83
N GLN A 7 -8.50 4.50 12.72
CA GLN A 7 -7.46 3.53 12.37
C GLN A 7 -6.10 4.21 12.23
N THR A 8 -5.04 3.43 12.09
CA THR A 8 -3.69 3.97 11.83
C THR A 8 -3.45 4.17 10.33
N PRO A 9 -2.55 5.09 9.93
CA PRO A 9 -2.21 5.28 8.51
C PRO A 9 -1.75 3.99 7.83
N ALA A 10 -1.01 3.13 8.54
CA ALA A 10 -0.60 1.83 8.03
C ALA A 10 -1.82 0.97 7.67
N LEU A 11 -2.81 0.87 8.55
CA LEU A 11 -4.00 0.07 8.31
C LEU A 11 -4.88 0.63 7.19
N ILE A 12 -4.96 1.96 7.05
CA ILE A 12 -5.62 2.62 5.91
C ILE A 12 -4.94 2.22 4.59
N SER A 13 -3.61 2.27 4.52
CA SER A 13 -2.85 1.86 3.33
C SER A 13 -3.06 0.38 2.99
N LEU A 14 -3.06 -0.50 4.00
CA LEU A 14 -3.36 -1.92 3.80
C LEU A 14 -4.79 -2.11 3.29
N ARG A 15 -5.77 -1.42 3.89
CA ARG A 15 -7.18 -1.54 3.50
C ARG A 15 -7.41 -1.09 2.06
N TYR A 16 -6.76 0.00 1.66
CA TYR A 16 -6.82 0.52 0.30
C TYR A 16 -6.39 -0.52 -0.74
N LEU A 17 -5.23 -1.16 -0.56
CA LEU A 17 -4.75 -2.20 -1.47
C LEU A 17 -5.69 -3.42 -1.52
N LEU A 18 -6.14 -3.87 -0.34
CA LEU A 18 -7.02 -5.03 -0.23
C LEU A 18 -8.35 -4.80 -0.95
N GLN A 19 -8.94 -3.62 -0.80
CA GLN A 19 -10.21 -3.27 -1.42
C GLN A 19 -10.12 -3.13 -2.95
N ARG A 20 -8.92 -2.89 -3.49
CA ARG A 20 -8.63 -2.95 -4.93
C ARG A 20 -8.39 -4.37 -5.45
N GLY A 21 -8.49 -5.39 -4.60
CA GLY A 21 -8.22 -6.79 -4.95
C GLY A 21 -6.73 -7.14 -5.01
N ILE A 22 -5.85 -6.29 -4.47
CA ILE A 22 -4.41 -6.53 -4.45
C ILE A 22 -4.05 -7.29 -3.18
N VAL A 23 -3.39 -8.44 -3.32
CA VAL A 23 -2.88 -9.23 -2.19
C VAL A 23 -1.71 -8.50 -1.53
N ILE A 24 -1.69 -8.47 -0.19
CA ILE A 24 -0.70 -7.70 0.59
C ILE A 24 0.15 -8.63 1.44
N VAL A 25 1.45 -8.40 1.43
CA VAL A 25 2.42 -9.08 2.30
C VAL A 25 3.02 -8.07 3.27
N ALA A 26 2.34 -7.84 4.39
CA ALA A 26 2.77 -6.88 5.41
C ALA A 26 3.75 -7.52 6.40
N LYS A 27 5.04 -7.25 6.24
CA LYS A 27 6.10 -7.77 7.14
C LYS A 27 6.18 -6.99 8.45
N SER A 28 6.20 -7.68 9.58
CA SER A 28 6.51 -7.11 10.91
C SER A 28 7.12 -8.18 11.82
N PHE A 29 8.00 -7.79 12.73
CA PHE A 29 8.49 -8.62 13.84
C PHE A 29 7.90 -8.21 15.20
N ASN A 30 7.08 -7.15 15.21
CA ASN A 30 6.43 -6.68 16.41
C ASN A 30 5.02 -7.29 16.48
N GLU A 31 4.78 -8.09 17.53
CA GLU A 31 3.53 -8.82 17.72
C GLU A 31 2.30 -7.91 17.72
N LYS A 32 2.37 -6.76 18.39
CA LYS A 32 1.28 -5.78 18.43
C LYS A 32 0.92 -5.30 17.02
N ARG A 33 1.92 -4.98 16.19
CA ARG A 33 1.70 -4.59 14.79
C ARG A 33 1.18 -5.72 13.92
N ILE A 34 1.63 -6.96 14.15
CA ILE A 34 1.10 -8.14 13.43
C ILE A 34 -0.40 -8.28 13.71
N LYS A 35 -0.80 -8.23 15.00
CA LYS A 35 -2.20 -8.27 15.42
C LYS A 35 -3.00 -7.08 14.87
N GLU A 36 -2.42 -5.88 14.88
CA GLU A 36 -3.06 -4.68 14.36
C GLU A 36 -3.32 -4.77 12.84
N ASN A 37 -2.35 -5.24 12.06
CA ASN A 37 -2.48 -5.38 10.60
C ASN A 37 -3.65 -6.30 10.21
N MET A 38 -3.99 -7.30 11.03
CA MET A 38 -5.11 -8.20 10.78
C MET A 38 -6.48 -7.52 10.89
N LYS A 39 -6.58 -6.35 11.54
CA LYS A 39 -7.81 -5.56 11.61
C LYS A 39 -8.24 -4.95 10.27
N VAL A 40 -7.42 -5.11 9.22
CA VAL A 40 -7.70 -4.63 7.86
C VAL A 40 -9.00 -5.19 7.26
N PHE A 41 -9.50 -6.31 7.80
CA PHE A 41 -10.74 -6.95 7.38
C PHE A 41 -11.99 -6.42 8.12
N GLU A 42 -11.82 -5.63 9.17
CA GLU A 42 -12.91 -5.19 10.07
C GLU A 42 -13.64 -3.93 9.59
N PHE A 43 -13.17 -3.29 8.51
CA PHE A 43 -13.75 -2.05 7.98
C PHE A 43 -13.56 -1.93 6.47
N GLN A 44 -14.20 -0.92 5.88
CA GLN A 44 -14.07 -0.56 4.47
C GLN A 44 -13.88 0.95 4.31
N LEU A 45 -13.20 1.36 3.24
CA LEU A 45 -13.08 2.77 2.89
C LEU A 45 -14.23 3.14 1.94
N PRO A 46 -14.94 4.26 2.18
CA PRO A 46 -15.94 4.74 1.24
C PRO A 46 -15.28 5.17 -0.07
N ALA A 47 -16.06 5.22 -1.15
CA ALA A 47 -15.56 5.53 -2.49
C ALA A 47 -14.83 6.88 -2.55
N GLU A 48 -15.30 7.90 -1.82
CA GLU A 48 -14.63 9.19 -1.77
C GLU A 48 -13.21 9.10 -1.18
N ASP A 49 -13.04 8.33 -0.11
CA ASP A 49 -11.74 8.15 0.53
C ASP A 49 -10.79 7.33 -0.36
N MET A 50 -11.31 6.33 -1.07
CA MET A 50 -10.54 5.59 -2.08
C MET A 50 -10.01 6.52 -3.17
N ALA A 51 -10.87 7.40 -3.71
CA ALA A 51 -10.48 8.37 -4.74
C ALA A 51 -9.44 9.39 -4.23
N VAL A 52 -9.53 9.82 -2.97
CA VAL A 52 -8.51 10.67 -2.36
C VAL A 52 -7.16 9.95 -2.32
N ILE A 53 -7.12 8.67 -1.93
CA ILE A 53 -5.84 7.92 -1.91
C ILE A 53 -5.31 7.71 -3.33
N ASP A 54 -6.16 7.43 -4.32
CA ASP A 54 -5.76 7.32 -5.72
C ASP A 54 -5.04 8.60 -6.21
N SER A 55 -5.55 9.77 -5.79
CA SER A 55 -4.95 11.07 -6.14
C SER A 55 -3.55 11.32 -5.54
N LEU A 56 -3.12 10.51 -4.57
CA LEU A 56 -1.80 10.63 -3.96
C LEU A 56 -0.70 9.97 -4.78
N ASN A 57 -1.04 9.20 -5.82
CA ASN A 57 -0.05 8.54 -6.66
C ASN A 57 0.87 9.57 -7.33
N LYS A 58 2.18 9.34 -7.23
CA LYS A 58 3.22 10.19 -7.83
C LYS A 58 3.98 9.51 -8.96
N ASN A 59 3.55 8.31 -9.38
CA ASN A 59 4.32 7.43 -10.27
C ASN A 59 5.77 7.23 -9.79
N TYR A 60 5.96 7.20 -8.47
CA TYR A 60 7.26 7.08 -7.83
C TYR A 60 7.44 5.69 -7.22
N ARG A 61 8.60 5.06 -7.45
CA ARG A 61 8.95 3.74 -6.92
C ARG A 61 9.95 3.88 -5.78
N TYR A 62 9.68 3.24 -4.65
CA TYR A 62 10.63 3.16 -3.54
C TYR A 62 11.75 2.14 -3.76
N VAL A 63 11.51 1.13 -4.61
CA VAL A 63 12.47 0.06 -4.92
C VAL A 63 12.56 -0.08 -6.43
N THR A 64 13.63 0.44 -7.00
CA THR A 64 13.95 0.38 -8.43
C THR A 64 15.08 -0.60 -8.73
N ALA A 65 15.87 -0.98 -7.73
CA ALA A 65 17.06 -1.81 -7.94
C ALA A 65 18.02 -1.20 -8.98
N ASP A 66 18.28 0.12 -8.88
CA ASP A 66 19.08 0.88 -9.86
C ASP A 66 20.43 0.25 -10.21
N VAL A 67 21.05 -0.48 -9.27
CA VAL A 67 22.30 -1.21 -9.49
C VAL A 67 22.21 -2.27 -10.61
N THR A 68 21.00 -2.70 -10.98
CA THR A 68 20.76 -3.67 -12.06
C THR A 68 20.21 -3.02 -13.34
N ALA A 69 20.19 -1.69 -13.44
CA ALA A 69 19.65 -0.96 -14.59
C ALA A 69 20.36 -1.27 -15.92
N VAL A 70 21.60 -1.76 -15.87
CA VAL A 70 22.36 -2.18 -17.06
C VAL A 70 21.87 -3.51 -17.66
N HIS A 71 21.05 -4.26 -16.94
CA HIS A 71 20.57 -5.55 -17.41
C HIS A 71 19.59 -5.37 -18.58
N PRO A 72 19.71 -6.11 -19.69
CA PRO A 72 18.81 -5.96 -20.84
C PRO A 72 17.32 -6.11 -20.52
N ASN A 73 16.99 -6.87 -19.47
CA ASN A 73 15.61 -7.08 -19.00
C ASN A 73 15.31 -6.26 -17.72
N TYR A 74 15.90 -5.09 -17.55
CA TYR A 74 15.58 -4.23 -16.41
C TYR A 74 14.09 -3.81 -16.48
N PRO A 75 13.28 -4.13 -15.46
CA PRO A 75 11.82 -4.12 -15.59
C PRO A 75 11.16 -2.73 -15.45
N TYR A 76 11.95 -1.68 -15.23
CA TYR A 76 11.44 -0.33 -14.92
C TYR A 76 11.85 0.73 -15.94
N SER A 77 12.37 0.33 -17.11
CA SER A 77 12.71 1.27 -18.19
C SER A 77 11.48 1.82 -18.91
N ASP A 78 10.44 0.98 -19.05
CA ASP A 78 9.23 1.30 -19.80
C ASP A 78 8.13 1.86 -18.89
N GLU A 79 7.26 2.68 -19.45
CA GLU A 79 6.10 3.27 -18.77
C GLU A 79 4.96 2.25 -18.59
N TYR A 80 4.26 2.31 -17.45
CA TYR A 80 3.02 1.58 -17.17
C TYR A 80 2.21 2.21 -16.03
#